data_AF-A0A1L3MHK4-F1
#
_entry.id   AF-A0A1L3MHK4-F1
#
_cell.length_a   1.000
_cell.length_b   1.000
_cell.length_c   1.000
_cell.angle_alpha   90.00
_cell.angle_beta   90.00
_cell.angle_gamma   90.00
#
_symmetry.space_group_name_H-M   'P 1'
#
loop_
_entity.id
_entity.type
_entity.pdbx_description
1 polymer ?
#
loop_
_entity_poly.entity_id
_entity_poly.type
_entity_poly.pdbx_seq_one_letter_code
_entity_poly.pdbx_strand_id
1 'polypeptide(L)'
;MSVGGCVIRLYTAGPELHANSTHTCVGVRSVDVTSMGRLRVRYTAASDVVGLSAGADETLAGRGIQVGVDGTSSYATMTLYDTKLERRLNLSRTTDYRRAAGSSSNIWFGSVKAAS
;
A
#
# COMPACT_ATOMS: atom_id res chain seq x y z
N MET A 1 4.63 15.33 16.34
CA MET A 1 4.54 14.20 15.41
C MET A 1 3.34 14.43 14.51
N SER A 2 3.43 14.05 13.24
CA SER A 2 2.29 14.04 12.31
C SER A 2 1.91 12.61 11.97
N VAL A 3 0.61 12.37 11.76
CA VAL A 3 0.06 11.06 11.37
C VAL A 3 -0.45 11.17 9.94
N GLY A 4 -0.15 10.15 9.15
CA GLY A 4 -0.69 9.97 7.81
C GLY A 4 -1.22 8.56 7.64
N GLY A 5 -2.11 8.38 6.68
CA GLY A 5 -2.68 7.08 6.37
C GLY A 5 -3.65 7.18 5.22
N CYS A 6 -3.86 6.07 4.53
CA CYS A 6 -4.80 5.97 3.43
C CYS A 6 -5.12 4.49 3.18
N VAL A 7 -6.30 4.23 2.65
CA VAL A 7 -6.62 2.93 2.09
C VAL A 7 -6.10 2.90 0.67
N ILE A 8 -5.24 1.94 0.33
CA ILE A 8 -4.88 1.67 -1.06
C ILE A 8 -5.75 0.52 -1.53
N ARG A 9 -6.58 0.75 -2.55
CA ARG A 9 -7.34 -0.33 -3.17
C ARG A 9 -6.65 -0.79 -4.45
N LEU A 10 -6.49 -2.10 -4.57
CA LEU A 10 -6.01 -2.75 -5.79
C LEU A 10 -7.18 -3.06 -6.71
N TYR A 11 -7.70 -2.04 -7.40
CA TYR A 11 -8.73 -2.27 -8.42
C TYR A 11 -8.13 -3.05 -9.59
N THR A 12 -8.99 -3.67 -10.40
CA THR A 12 -8.59 -4.35 -11.63
C THR A 12 -7.91 -3.40 -12.63
N ALA A 13 -8.27 -2.11 -12.62
CA ALA A 13 -7.67 -1.07 -13.46
C ALA A 13 -6.30 -0.57 -12.96
N GLY A 14 -6.01 -0.71 -11.67
CA GLY A 14 -4.78 -0.20 -11.07
C GLY A 14 -4.94 0.12 -9.58
N PRO A 15 -3.82 0.40 -8.88
CA PRO A 15 -3.88 0.82 -7.48
C PRO A 15 -4.39 2.25 -7.39
N GLU A 16 -5.25 2.51 -6.42
CA GLU A 16 -5.79 3.85 -6.18
C GLU A 16 -5.81 4.19 -4.70
N LEU A 17 -5.67 5.47 -4.39
CA LEU A 17 -5.97 6.01 -3.07
C LEU A 17 -7.49 5.98 -2.88
N HIS A 18 -7.98 5.07 -2.07
CA HIS A 18 -9.40 4.88 -1.84
C HIS A 18 -9.90 5.79 -0.73
N ALA A 19 -10.49 6.93 -1.12
CA ALA A 19 -11.18 7.83 -0.22
C ALA A 19 -12.68 7.90 -0.57
N ASN A 20 -13.54 7.82 0.45
CA ASN A 20 -14.99 7.92 0.32
C ASN A 20 -15.59 8.42 1.65
N SER A 21 -16.92 8.31 1.84
CA SER A 21 -17.57 8.74 3.08
C SER A 21 -17.11 8.02 4.36
N THR A 22 -16.45 6.86 4.23
CA THR A 22 -15.96 6.05 5.36
C THR A 22 -14.43 5.95 5.42
N HIS A 23 -13.71 6.40 4.38
CA HIS A 23 -12.26 6.33 4.27
C HIS A 23 -11.69 7.69 3.93
N THR A 24 -10.84 8.24 4.80
CA THR A 24 -10.12 9.50 4.54
C THR A 24 -8.64 9.19 4.31
N CYS A 25 -8.03 9.88 3.34
CA CYS A 25 -6.60 9.82 3.09
C CYS A 25 -5.92 11.09 3.59
N VAL A 26 -4.94 10.93 4.47
CA VAL A 26 -4.21 12.01 5.15
C VAL A 26 -2.71 11.84 4.90
N GLY A 27 -2.04 12.90 4.43
CA GLY A 27 -0.59 12.90 4.26
C GLY A 27 -0.04 12.01 3.13
N VAL A 28 -0.91 11.41 2.32
CA VAL A 28 -0.56 10.60 1.14
C VAL A 28 -1.04 11.32 -0.12
N ARG A 29 -0.15 11.45 -1.11
CA ARG A 29 -0.37 12.21 -2.35
C ARG A 29 -0.71 11.34 -3.55
N SER A 30 -0.05 10.20 -3.69
CA SER A 30 -0.26 9.31 -4.84
C SER A 30 0.14 7.88 -4.50
N VAL A 31 -0.36 6.94 -5.30
CA VAL A 31 0.09 5.55 -5.33
C VAL A 31 0.47 5.14 -6.75
N ASP A 32 1.53 4.35 -6.89
CA ASP A 32 1.97 3.79 -8.17
C ASP A 32 2.59 2.39 -8.00
N VAL A 33 2.65 1.61 -9.08
CA VAL A 33 3.46 0.38 -9.13
C VAL A 33 4.85 0.73 -9.65
N THR A 34 5.87 0.42 -8.85
CA THR A 34 7.28 0.59 -9.26
C THR A 34 7.68 -0.41 -10.35
N SER A 35 8.77 -0.14 -11.07
CA SER A 35 9.35 -1.08 -12.04
C SER A 35 9.70 -2.45 -11.44
N MET A 36 10.02 -2.48 -10.14
CA MET A 36 10.26 -3.73 -9.39
C MET A 36 8.97 -4.48 -9.02
N GLY A 37 7.79 -3.91 -9.24
CA GLY A 37 6.51 -4.54 -8.89
C GLY A 37 6.10 -4.37 -7.43
N ARG A 38 6.62 -3.35 -6.75
CA ARG A 38 6.17 -2.93 -5.40
C ARG A 38 5.15 -1.81 -5.54
N LEU A 39 4.20 -1.70 -4.62
CA LEU A 39 3.39 -0.49 -4.50
C LEU A 39 4.25 0.60 -3.86
N ARG A 40 4.15 1.82 -4.36
CA ARG A 40 4.78 2.98 -3.77
C ARG A 40 3.71 4.00 -3.45
N VAL A 41 3.71 4.49 -2.21
CA VAL A 41 2.91 5.64 -1.78
C VAL A 41 3.82 6.82 -1.55
N ARG A 42 3.47 7.97 -2.13
CA ARG A 42 4.23 9.22 -1.96
C ARG A 42 3.55 10.10 -0.94
N TYR A 43 4.34 10.72 -0.08
CA TYR A 43 3.80 11.62 0.94
C TYR A 43 3.53 13.02 0.39
N THR A 44 2.63 13.74 1.04
CA THR A 44 2.37 15.15 0.71
C THR A 44 3.55 16.04 1.08
N ALA A 45 4.21 15.75 2.21
CA ALA A 45 5.40 16.45 2.67
C ALA A 45 6.47 15.45 3.14
N ALA A 46 7.74 15.75 2.83
CA ALA A 46 8.88 14.98 3.29
C ALA A 46 9.17 15.32 4.76
N SER A 47 9.37 14.29 5.57
CA SER A 47 9.77 14.42 6.98
C SER A 47 10.27 13.07 7.46
N ASP A 48 11.08 13.05 8.52
CA ASP A 48 11.61 11.82 9.08
C ASP A 48 10.50 10.87 9.52
N VAL A 49 10.62 9.61 9.12
CA VAL A 49 9.66 8.56 9.41
C VAL A 49 10.00 7.92 10.75
N VAL A 50 9.05 7.95 11.66
CA VAL A 50 9.14 7.31 12.98
C VAL A 50 8.58 5.89 12.92
N GLY A 51 7.50 5.68 12.16
CA GLY A 51 6.88 4.36 12.03
C GLY A 51 6.04 4.24 10.76
N LEU A 52 5.98 3.02 10.24
CA LEU A 52 5.15 2.64 9.08
C LEU A 52 4.36 1.39 9.41
N SER A 53 3.13 1.33 8.92
CA SER A 53 2.31 0.13 8.95
C SER A 53 1.64 -0.08 7.59
N ALA A 54 1.53 -1.34 7.20
CA ALA A 54 0.71 -1.75 6.07
C ALA A 54 0.05 -3.09 6.43
N GLY A 55 -1.28 -3.15 6.28
CA GLY A 55 -2.04 -4.36 6.57
C GLY A 55 -2.92 -4.73 5.38
N ALA A 56 -2.90 -6.00 4.98
CA ALA A 56 -3.89 -6.55 4.07
C ALA A 56 -5.27 -6.61 4.77
N ASP A 57 -6.32 -6.29 4.04
CA ASP A 57 -7.68 -6.55 4.50
C ASP A 57 -8.05 -8.04 4.43
N GLU A 58 -9.27 -8.37 4.87
CA GLU A 58 -9.77 -9.75 4.94
C GLU A 58 -9.79 -10.43 3.56
N THR A 59 -10.03 -9.66 2.50
CA THR A 59 -10.02 -10.17 1.12
C THR A 59 -8.62 -10.60 0.70
N LEU A 60 -7.61 -9.76 0.93
CA LEU A 60 -6.21 -10.08 0.61
C LEU A 60 -5.67 -11.18 1.54
N ALA A 61 -5.94 -11.08 2.84
CA ALA A 61 -5.52 -12.07 3.82
C ALA A 61 -6.13 -13.45 3.53
N GLY A 62 -7.43 -13.53 3.19
CA GLY A 62 -8.09 -14.78 2.79
C GLY A 62 -7.50 -15.40 1.51
N ARG A 63 -6.91 -14.59 0.64
CA ARG A 63 -6.14 -15.06 -0.51
C ARG A 63 -4.74 -15.57 -0.12
N GLY A 64 -4.29 -15.37 1.10
CA GLY A 64 -2.93 -15.68 1.55
C GLY A 64 -1.93 -14.58 1.19
N ILE A 65 -2.39 -13.34 1.00
CA ILE A 65 -1.52 -12.22 0.66
C ILE A 65 -1.18 -11.45 1.94
N GLN A 66 0.11 -11.39 2.26
CA GLN A 66 0.67 -10.57 3.32
C GLN A 66 1.31 -9.31 2.74
N VAL A 67 1.34 -8.24 3.51
CA VAL A 67 1.91 -6.96 3.10
C VAL A 67 3.02 -6.57 4.08
N GLY A 68 4.22 -6.36 3.55
CA GLY A 68 5.31 -5.72 4.26
C GLY A 68 5.49 -4.28 3.78
N VAL A 69 6.00 -3.39 4.63
CA VAL A 69 6.26 -1.98 4.29
C VAL A 69 7.65 -1.55 4.74
N ASP A 70 8.30 -0.76 3.91
CA ASP A 70 9.47 0.05 4.25
C ASP A 70 9.29 1.44 3.63
N GLY A 71 10.18 2.37 3.97
CA GLY A 71 10.07 3.70 3.40
C GLY A 71 11.23 4.62 3.72
N THR A 72 11.10 5.83 3.21
CA THR A 72 12.02 6.96 3.32
C THR A 72 11.24 8.18 3.82
N SER A 73 11.89 9.33 3.96
CA SER A 73 11.21 10.58 4.32
C SER A 73 10.12 11.02 3.31
N SER A 74 10.23 10.60 2.04
CA SER A 74 9.42 11.09 0.92
C SER A 74 8.42 10.08 0.33
N TYR A 75 8.62 8.78 0.57
CA TYR A 75 7.70 7.73 0.14
C TYR A 75 7.80 6.48 1.02
N ALA A 76 6.79 5.61 0.98
CA ALA A 76 6.88 4.23 1.43
C ALA A 76 6.64 3.27 0.27
N THR A 77 7.21 2.07 0.39
CA THR A 77 7.05 0.97 -0.55
C THR A 77 6.49 -0.26 0.15
N MET A 78 5.43 -0.83 -0.41
CA MET A 78 4.77 -2.03 0.09
C MET A 78 5.08 -3.22 -0.82
N THR A 79 5.42 -4.33 -0.20
CA THR A 79 5.70 -5.61 -0.85
C THR A 79 4.60 -6.59 -0.51
N LEU A 80 4.00 -7.20 -1.53
CA LEU A 80 2.99 -8.25 -1.36
C LEU A 80 3.67 -9.61 -1.47
N TYR A 81 3.50 -10.45 -0.45
CA TYR A 81 3.95 -11.84 -0.44
C TYR A 81 2.73 -12.76 -0.47
N ASP A 82 2.67 -13.66 -1.43
CA ASP A 82 1.63 -14.69 -1.51
C ASP A 82 2.14 -15.95 -0.82
N THR A 83 1.55 -16.26 0.34
CA THR A 83 1.93 -17.42 1.16
C THR A 83 1.49 -18.75 0.54
N LYS A 84 0.52 -18.74 -0.39
CA LYS A 84 0.10 -19.96 -1.11
C LYS A 84 1.02 -20.27 -2.29
N LEU A 85 1.60 -19.23 -2.89
CA LEU A 85 2.59 -19.36 -3.97
C LEU A 85 4.04 -19.31 -3.47
N GLU A 86 4.23 -19.12 -2.17
CA GLU A 86 5.52 -19.01 -1.48
C GLU A 86 6.49 -18.03 -2.17
N ARG A 87 5.96 -16.91 -2.64
CA ARG A 87 6.76 -15.91 -3.34
C ARG A 87 6.18 -14.52 -3.20
N ARG A 88 7.07 -13.55 -3.38
CA ARG A 88 6.67 -12.16 -3.63
C ARG A 88 5.90 -12.06 -4.95
N LEU A 89 4.83 -11.27 -4.94
CA LEU A 89 4.12 -10.84 -6.14
C LEU A 89 4.87 -9.68 -6.79
N ASN A 90 5.07 -9.76 -8.10
CA ASN A 90 5.56 -8.66 -8.91
C ASN A 90 4.37 -7.95 -9.56
N LEU A 91 3.91 -6.85 -8.95
CA LEU A 91 2.72 -6.14 -9.38
C LEU A 91 2.84 -5.45 -10.75
N SER A 92 4.04 -5.36 -11.35
CA SER A 92 4.17 -4.91 -12.74
C SER A 92 3.80 -6.01 -13.75
N ARG A 93 3.71 -7.28 -13.30
CA ARG A 93 3.20 -8.39 -14.11
C ARG A 93 1.69 -8.51 -13.94
N THR A 94 0.98 -8.49 -15.05
CA THR A 94 -0.50 -8.51 -15.06
C THR A 94 -1.09 -9.71 -14.32
N THR A 95 -0.45 -10.88 -14.37
CA THR A 95 -0.91 -12.10 -13.68
C THR A 95 -0.82 -11.95 -12.16
N ASP A 96 0.28 -11.41 -11.66
CA ASP A 96 0.52 -11.19 -10.23
C ASP A 96 -0.34 -10.03 -9.71
N TYR A 97 -0.54 -8.99 -10.52
CA TYR A 97 -1.46 -7.92 -10.18
C TYR A 97 -2.90 -8.43 -10.06
N ARG A 98 -3.39 -9.22 -11.03
CA ARG A 98 -4.72 -9.84 -10.98
C ARG A 98 -4.91 -10.76 -9.77
N ARG A 99 -3.84 -11.41 -9.31
CA ARG A 99 -3.87 -12.26 -8.10
C ARG A 99 -4.22 -11.46 -6.85
N ALA A 100 -3.74 -10.22 -6.76
CA ALA A 100 -4.02 -9.32 -5.64
C ALA A 100 -5.27 -8.45 -5.84
N ALA A 101 -5.62 -8.11 -7.08
CA ALA A 101 -6.67 -7.15 -7.38
C ALA A 101 -8.10 -7.63 -7.05
N GLY A 102 -9.00 -6.69 -6.76
CA GLY A 102 -10.41 -6.96 -6.48
C GLY A 102 -11.18 -5.70 -6.08
N SER A 103 -12.51 -5.76 -6.16
CA SER A 103 -13.39 -4.64 -5.79
C SER A 103 -13.29 -4.22 -4.32
N SER A 104 -12.83 -5.15 -3.48
CA SER A 104 -12.65 -4.96 -2.04
C SER A 104 -11.26 -5.46 -1.61
N SER A 105 -10.22 -5.26 -2.44
CA SER A 105 -8.84 -5.66 -2.12
C SER A 105 -8.07 -4.45 -1.60
N ASN A 106 -8.16 -4.22 -0.30
CA ASN A 106 -7.63 -3.04 0.36
C ASN A 106 -6.33 -3.33 1.12
N ILE A 107 -5.45 -2.33 1.14
CA ILE A 107 -4.28 -2.28 2.00
C ILE A 107 -4.42 -1.04 2.88
N TRP A 108 -4.44 -1.25 4.18
CA TRP A 108 -4.47 -0.21 5.20
C TRP A 108 -3.05 0.30 5.41
N PHE A 109 -2.74 1.52 4.96
CA PHE A 109 -1.43 2.13 5.16
C PHE A 109 -1.48 3.21 6.24
N GLY A 110 -0.49 3.19 7.12
CA GLY A 110 -0.28 4.20 8.16
C GLY A 110 1.18 4.66 8.22
N SER A 111 1.38 5.92 8.58
CA SER A 111 2.69 6.50 8.82
C SER A 111 2.66 7.44 10.03
N VAL A 112 3.69 7.38 10.85
CA VAL A 112 3.99 8.36 11.90
C VAL A 112 5.29 9.05 11.54
N LYS A 113 5.29 10.38 11.55
CA LYS A 113 6.45 11.20 11.20
C LYS A 113 6.82 12.17 12.31
N ALA A 114 8.10 12.53 12.37
CA ALA A 114 8.58 13.59 13.26
C ALA A 114 7.82 14.90 13.00
N ALA A 115 7.71 15.77 14.01
CA ALA A 115 7.30 17.14 13.75
C ALA A 115 8.42 17.84 12.98
N SER A 116 8.06 18.58 11.95
CA SER A 116 8.97 19.48 11.23
C SER A 116 9.21 20.75 12.03
#